data_AF-A0A357AQV5-F1
#
_entry.id   AF-A0A357AQV5-F1
#
_cell.length_a   1.000
_cell.length_b   1.000
_cell.length_c   1.000
_cell.angle_alpha   90.00
_cell.angle_beta   90.00
_cell.angle_gamma   90.00
#
_symmetry.space_group_name_H-M   'P 1'
#
loop_
_entity.id
_entity.type
_entity.pdbx_description
1 polymer ?
#
loop_
_entity_poly.entity_id
_entity_poly.type
_entity_poly.pdbx_seq_one_letter_code
_entity_poly.pdbx_strand_id
1 'polypeptide(L)'
;EDQYLREFGEKVTNTKVAWFSSARELEEGYYLDGKDIVYKHEGVKKVLVNVDELNIIGKHNYENVMAACAMAIAMEVPFDKLHEALTEFVAVEHRIEYTCTKKGVKYYNDSKGTNPDAAIQAIRAMQSPTYLIGGGYDKGSEFDEWINAFDGKVKKLVLIGVTAKKIAETCDRLGFKDYVFMDTFEEAVNYCAEHAVSGENVLLSPACASWDMFKSYEERGRIFKELARKLPD
;
A
#
# COMPACT_ATOMS: atom_id res chain seq x y z
N GLU A 1 -9.35 12.06 -13.82
CA GLU A 1 -10.75 11.66 -14.11
C GLU A 1 -11.75 12.01 -13.00
N ASP A 2 -11.29 12.21 -11.77
CA ASP A 2 -12.12 12.69 -10.67
C ASP A 2 -12.78 14.06 -10.98
N GLN A 3 -14.11 14.13 -10.88
CA GLN A 3 -14.88 15.33 -11.19
C GLN A 3 -14.59 16.47 -10.21
N TYR A 4 -14.45 16.16 -8.92
CA TYR A 4 -14.15 17.16 -7.90
C TYR A 4 -12.78 17.80 -8.17
N LEU A 5 -11.76 17.01 -8.51
CA LEU A 5 -10.43 17.53 -8.85
C LEU A 5 -10.42 18.37 -10.14
N ARG A 6 -11.27 18.02 -11.12
CA ARG A 6 -11.44 18.85 -12.34
C ARG A 6 -12.03 20.21 -12.00
N GLU A 7 -13.16 20.21 -11.29
CA GLU A 7 -13.83 21.45 -10.86
C GLU A 7 -12.94 22.28 -9.92
N PHE A 8 -12.14 21.63 -9.08
CA PHE A 8 -11.19 22.30 -8.20
C PHE A 8 -10.06 22.95 -9.00
N GLY A 9 -9.42 22.22 -9.92
CA GLY A 9 -8.31 22.75 -10.71
C GLY A 9 -8.72 23.91 -11.62
N GLU A 10 -9.96 23.93 -12.15
CA GLU A 10 -10.49 25.09 -12.89
C GLU A 10 -10.62 26.36 -12.04
N LYS A 11 -10.79 26.22 -10.72
CA LYS A 11 -10.88 27.36 -9.79
C LYS A 11 -9.52 27.84 -9.29
N VAL A 12 -8.44 27.10 -9.57
CA VAL A 12 -7.09 27.47 -9.16
C VAL A 12 -6.55 28.53 -10.13
N THR A 13 -6.48 29.79 -9.69
CA THR A 13 -6.05 30.91 -10.54
C THR A 13 -4.60 31.34 -10.34
N ASN A 14 -3.99 30.98 -9.20
CA ASN A 14 -2.69 31.50 -8.78
C ASN A 14 -1.51 30.55 -9.05
N THR A 15 -1.75 29.43 -9.72
CA THR A 15 -0.70 28.49 -10.13
C THR A 15 -1.10 27.79 -11.42
N LYS A 16 -0.13 27.20 -12.11
CA LYS A 16 -0.37 26.36 -13.29
C LYS A 16 -0.77 24.97 -12.83
N VAL A 17 -1.92 24.48 -13.31
CA VAL A 17 -2.39 23.13 -13.02
C VAL A 17 -1.77 22.16 -14.02
N ALA A 18 -1.07 21.14 -13.50
CA ALA A 18 -0.58 20.02 -14.29
C ALA A 18 -1.59 18.87 -14.25
N TRP A 19 -2.23 18.57 -15.38
CA TRP A 19 -3.21 17.50 -15.49
C TRP A 19 -2.54 16.18 -15.84
N PHE A 20 -3.08 15.07 -15.31
CA PHE A 20 -2.73 13.74 -15.79
C PHE A 20 -3.95 12.85 -16.01
N SER A 21 -3.86 11.90 -16.94
CA SER A 21 -4.92 10.92 -17.21
C SER A 21 -4.40 9.59 -17.74
N SER A 22 -4.81 8.51 -17.09
CA SER A 22 -4.62 7.14 -17.56
C SER A 22 -5.78 6.62 -18.43
N ALA A 23 -6.80 7.45 -18.66
CA ALA A 23 -8.05 7.03 -19.30
C ALA A 23 -8.26 7.66 -20.69
N ARG A 24 -7.61 8.79 -20.96
CA ARG A 24 -7.73 9.52 -22.22
C ARG A 24 -6.48 10.35 -22.49
N GLU A 25 -6.25 10.61 -23.76
CA GLU A 25 -5.25 11.60 -24.18
C GLU A 25 -5.64 13.00 -23.72
N LEU A 26 -4.64 13.83 -23.45
CA LEU A 26 -4.81 15.22 -23.08
C LEU A 26 -4.15 16.13 -24.11
N GLU A 27 -4.76 17.29 -24.38
CA GLU A 27 -4.12 18.33 -25.20
C GLU A 27 -2.92 18.95 -24.48
N GLU A 28 -2.95 18.96 -23.15
CA GLU A 28 -1.98 19.58 -22.27
C GLU A 28 -1.86 18.76 -20.98
N GLY A 29 -0.65 18.31 -20.64
CA GLY A 29 -0.36 17.50 -19.45
C GLY A 29 0.25 16.13 -19.74
N TYR A 30 -0.09 15.16 -18.88
CA TYR A 30 0.51 13.82 -18.87
C TYR A 30 -0.56 12.75 -19.12
N TYR A 31 -0.33 11.81 -20.04
CA TYR A 31 -1.34 10.79 -20.29
C TYR A 31 -0.76 9.46 -20.74
N LEU A 32 -1.58 8.41 -20.61
CA LEU A 32 -1.29 7.09 -21.17
C LEU A 32 -1.82 7.01 -22.60
N ASP A 33 -0.91 6.84 -23.57
CA ASP A 33 -1.18 6.62 -25.00
C ASP A 33 -0.82 5.16 -25.34
N GLY A 34 -1.82 4.27 -25.31
CA GLY A 34 -1.59 2.83 -25.38
C GLY A 34 -0.73 2.31 -24.22
N LYS A 35 0.56 2.11 -24.47
CA LYS A 35 1.55 1.69 -23.47
C LYS A 35 2.58 2.78 -23.12
N ASP A 36 2.52 3.93 -23.78
CA ASP A 36 3.46 5.01 -23.55
C ASP A 36 2.89 6.03 -22.56
N ILE A 37 3.68 6.37 -21.53
CA ILE A 37 3.39 7.54 -20.71
C ILE A 37 3.97 8.75 -21.42
N VAL A 38 3.10 9.69 -21.77
CA VAL A 38 3.39 10.84 -22.63
C VAL A 38 3.28 12.14 -21.84
N TYR A 39 4.21 13.05 -22.11
CA TYR A 39 4.12 14.47 -21.78
C TYR A 39 3.76 15.26 -23.04
N LYS A 40 2.76 16.15 -22.93
CA LYS A 40 2.39 17.09 -23.99
C LYS A 40 2.24 18.49 -23.41
N HIS A 41 3.04 19.44 -23.89
CA HIS A 41 3.00 20.84 -23.48
C HIS A 41 3.34 21.77 -24.64
N GLU A 42 2.51 22.79 -24.87
CA GLU A 42 2.75 23.81 -25.91
C GLU A 42 3.11 23.22 -27.29
N GLY A 43 2.43 22.11 -27.67
CA GLY A 43 2.65 21.41 -28.94
C GLY A 43 3.84 20.45 -28.97
N VAL A 44 4.67 20.42 -27.92
CA VAL A 44 5.74 19.42 -27.75
C VAL A 44 5.13 18.14 -27.19
N LYS A 45 5.17 17.04 -27.96
CA LYS A 45 4.84 15.68 -27.48
C LYS A 45 6.13 14.91 -27.23
N LYS A 46 6.30 14.33 -26.04
CA LYS A 46 7.45 13.49 -25.68
C LYS A 46 6.98 12.25 -24.93
N VAL A 47 7.45 11.09 -25.38
CA VAL A 47 7.30 9.84 -24.63
C VAL A 47 8.28 9.90 -23.46
N LEU A 48 7.78 9.74 -22.24
CA LEU A 48 8.59 9.71 -21.03
C LEU A 48 9.13 8.31 -20.75
N VAL A 49 8.29 7.29 -20.88
CA VAL A 49 8.62 5.88 -20.65
C VAL A 49 7.50 4.99 -21.22
N ASN A 50 7.84 3.79 -21.69
CA ASN A 50 6.85 2.75 -21.97
C ASN A 50 6.56 1.96 -20.68
N VAL A 51 5.30 1.62 -20.41
CA VAL A 51 4.92 0.90 -19.17
C VAL A 51 5.55 -0.49 -19.06
N ASP A 52 5.97 -1.10 -20.17
CA ASP A 52 6.69 -2.38 -20.16
C ASP A 52 8.15 -2.22 -19.66
N GLU A 53 8.69 -1.00 -19.62
CA GLU A 53 10.02 -0.68 -19.08
C GLU A 53 9.98 -0.39 -17.56
N LEU A 54 8.79 -0.29 -16.97
CA LEU A 54 8.62 -0.01 -15.54
C LEU A 54 8.65 -1.31 -14.72
N ASN A 55 9.29 -1.27 -13.54
CA ASN A 55 9.21 -2.36 -12.57
C ASN A 55 7.92 -2.34 -11.73
N ILE A 56 6.99 -1.43 -12.03
CA ILE A 56 5.70 -1.27 -11.35
C ILE A 56 4.56 -1.43 -12.35
N ILE A 57 3.56 -2.22 -11.97
CA ILE A 57 2.45 -2.59 -12.86
C ILE A 57 1.15 -2.00 -12.33
N GLY A 58 0.27 -1.64 -13.26
CA GLY A 58 -1.12 -1.29 -12.95
C GLY A 58 -1.40 0.20 -13.13
N LYS A 59 -2.65 0.47 -13.53
CA LYS A 59 -3.11 1.81 -13.91
C LYS A 59 -2.87 2.89 -12.85
N HIS A 60 -3.09 2.56 -11.59
CA HIS A 60 -2.83 3.46 -10.46
C HIS A 60 -1.33 3.80 -10.30
N ASN A 61 -0.43 2.87 -10.63
CA ASN A 61 1.01 3.13 -10.61
C ASN A 61 1.43 4.03 -11.78
N TYR A 62 0.83 3.86 -12.95
CA TYR A 62 1.07 4.77 -14.07
C TYR A 62 0.60 6.20 -13.76
N GLU A 63 -0.52 6.34 -13.06
CA GLU A 63 -0.99 7.64 -12.53
C GLU A 63 0.00 8.25 -11.53
N ASN A 64 0.56 7.45 -10.62
CA ASN A 64 1.61 7.90 -9.71
C ASN A 64 2.88 8.33 -10.48
N VAL A 65 3.26 7.60 -11.52
CA VAL A 65 4.38 7.96 -12.41
C VAL A 65 4.11 9.30 -13.09
N MET A 66 2.92 9.51 -13.66
CA MET A 66 2.55 10.78 -14.29
C MET A 66 2.62 11.95 -13.31
N ALA A 67 2.12 11.77 -12.08
CA ALA A 67 2.21 12.78 -11.04
C ALA A 67 3.66 13.08 -10.63
N ALA A 68 4.51 12.05 -10.51
CA ALA A 68 5.94 12.22 -10.23
C ALA A 68 6.67 12.95 -11.36
N CYS A 69 6.37 12.61 -12.61
CA CYS A 69 6.92 13.29 -13.79
C CYS A 69 6.51 14.76 -13.81
N ALA A 70 5.26 15.08 -13.48
CA ALA A 70 4.77 16.46 -13.40
C ALA A 70 5.59 17.30 -12.42
N MET A 71 5.89 16.76 -11.24
CA MET A 71 6.74 17.43 -10.26
C MET A 71 8.19 17.55 -10.72
N ALA A 72 8.78 16.48 -11.26
CA ALA A 72 10.17 16.48 -11.69
C ALA A 72 10.43 17.46 -12.85
N ILE A 73 9.54 17.50 -13.85
CA ILE A 73 9.66 18.43 -14.98
C ILE A 73 9.43 19.87 -14.53
N ALA A 74 8.51 20.12 -13.60
CA ALA A 74 8.33 21.45 -13.00
C ALA A 74 9.56 21.92 -12.21
N MET A 75 10.40 20.99 -11.74
CA MET A 75 11.70 21.23 -11.11
C MET A 75 12.87 21.20 -12.10
N GLU A 76 12.60 21.23 -13.40
CA GLU A 76 13.60 21.26 -14.48
C GLU A 76 14.54 20.04 -14.50
N VAL A 77 14.09 18.88 -13.99
CA VAL A 77 14.85 17.64 -14.08
C VAL A 77 15.00 17.22 -15.55
N PRO A 78 16.22 16.94 -16.04
CA PRO A 78 16.45 16.49 -17.40
C PRO A 78 15.69 15.20 -17.73
N PHE A 79 15.16 15.10 -18.95
CA PHE A 79 14.33 13.96 -19.38
C PHE A 79 15.07 12.61 -19.37
N ASP A 80 16.36 12.60 -19.65
CA ASP A 80 17.22 11.42 -19.56
C ASP A 80 17.31 10.92 -18.12
N LYS A 81 17.48 11.84 -17.15
CA LYS A 81 17.48 11.52 -15.71
C LYS A 81 16.12 11.09 -15.20
N LEU A 82 15.05 11.67 -15.74
CA LEU A 82 13.70 11.22 -15.45
C LEU A 82 13.49 9.78 -15.93
N HIS A 83 13.86 9.46 -17.17
CA HIS A 83 13.71 8.12 -17.74
C HIS A 83 14.55 7.07 -17.00
N GLU A 84 15.80 7.38 -16.67
CA GLU A 84 16.67 6.56 -15.81
C GLU A 84 15.99 6.25 -14.47
N ALA A 85 15.51 7.28 -13.76
CA ALA A 85 14.82 7.09 -12.49
C ALA A 85 13.54 6.25 -12.60
N LEU A 86 12.77 6.41 -13.69
CA LEU A 86 11.53 5.65 -13.91
C LEU A 86 11.79 4.17 -14.17
N THR A 87 12.83 3.85 -14.94
CA THR A 87 13.18 2.46 -15.31
C THR A 87 13.93 1.73 -14.20
N GLU A 88 14.67 2.46 -13.35
CA GLU A 88 15.34 1.91 -12.17
C GLU A 88 14.45 1.83 -10.92
N PHE A 89 13.33 2.57 -10.89
CA PHE A 89 12.44 2.56 -9.74
C PHE A 89 11.84 1.18 -9.52
N VAL A 90 12.14 0.58 -8.37
CA VAL A 90 11.56 -0.68 -7.92
C VAL A 90 10.36 -0.38 -7.03
N ALA A 91 9.32 -1.21 -7.13
CA ALA A 91 8.14 -1.13 -6.28
C ALA A 91 8.53 -0.93 -4.81
N VAL A 92 7.83 -0.04 -4.11
CA VAL A 92 8.17 0.31 -2.73
C VAL A 92 8.03 -0.92 -1.84
N GLU A 93 9.12 -1.35 -1.22
CA GLU A 93 9.11 -2.40 -0.20
C GLU A 93 8.01 -2.12 0.85
N HIS A 94 7.47 -3.19 1.45
CA HIS A 94 6.43 -3.10 2.49
C HIS A 94 5.04 -2.64 2.00
N ARG A 95 4.72 -2.80 0.71
CA ARG A 95 3.34 -2.68 0.16
C ARG A 95 2.87 -4.03 -0.40
N ILE A 96 2.13 -4.79 0.39
CA ILE A 96 1.65 -6.15 0.06
C ILE A 96 2.79 -7.02 -0.54
N GLU A 97 3.98 -6.88 0.02
CA GLU A 97 5.20 -7.52 -0.48
C GLU A 97 5.20 -9.01 -0.10
N TYR A 98 5.17 -9.90 -1.10
CA TYR A 98 5.36 -11.33 -0.85
C TYR A 98 6.73 -11.58 -0.22
N THR A 99 6.74 -12.25 0.93
CA THR A 99 7.95 -12.46 1.73
C THR A 99 8.52 -13.87 1.59
N CYS A 100 7.69 -14.89 1.83
CA CYS A 100 8.03 -16.31 1.78
C CYS A 100 6.77 -17.17 1.82
N THR A 101 6.94 -18.48 1.61
CA THR A 101 5.94 -19.51 1.91
C THR A 101 6.53 -20.49 2.90
N LYS A 102 5.77 -20.84 3.95
CA LYS A 102 6.16 -21.79 5.00
C LYS A 102 4.98 -22.72 5.28
N LYS A 103 5.17 -24.03 5.19
CA LYS A 103 4.11 -25.04 5.34
C LYS A 103 2.88 -24.79 4.46
N GLY A 104 3.10 -24.25 3.27
CA GLY A 104 2.04 -23.87 2.32
C GLY A 104 1.29 -22.58 2.65
N VAL A 105 1.70 -21.83 3.69
CA VAL A 105 1.14 -20.53 4.09
C VAL A 105 1.99 -19.41 3.46
N LYS A 106 1.34 -18.44 2.80
CA LYS A 106 2.05 -17.29 2.18
C LYS A 106 2.10 -16.09 3.12
N TYR A 107 3.28 -15.48 3.26
CA TYR A 107 3.48 -14.31 4.11
C TYR A 107 3.60 -13.04 3.26
N TYR A 108 2.82 -12.02 3.61
CA TYR A 108 2.77 -10.72 2.93
C TYR A 108 3.09 -9.59 3.89
N ASN A 109 3.99 -8.70 3.48
CA ASN A 109 4.44 -7.55 4.23
C ASN A 109 3.82 -6.27 3.67
N ASP A 110 2.86 -5.72 4.39
CA ASP A 110 2.25 -4.42 4.14
C ASP A 110 2.49 -3.47 5.33
N SER A 111 3.70 -3.47 5.90
CA SER A 111 4.02 -2.62 7.07
C SER A 111 3.79 -1.12 6.81
N LYS A 112 3.80 -0.68 5.54
CA LYS A 112 3.49 0.70 5.13
C LYS A 112 2.00 1.06 5.29
N GLY A 113 1.12 0.07 5.51
CA GLY A 113 -0.28 0.21 5.90
C GLY A 113 -0.45 0.83 7.29
N THR A 114 -0.01 2.08 7.45
CA THR A 114 0.08 2.81 8.73
C THR A 114 -1.20 3.57 9.09
N ASN A 115 -2.26 3.40 8.29
CA ASN A 115 -3.60 3.94 8.51
C ASN A 115 -4.66 2.93 8.02
N PRO A 116 -5.93 3.07 8.47
CA PRO A 116 -7.03 2.20 8.07
C PRO A 116 -7.22 2.08 6.55
N ASP A 117 -7.21 3.20 5.81
CA ASP A 117 -7.46 3.22 4.36
C ASP A 117 -6.46 2.36 3.57
N ALA A 118 -5.17 2.48 3.90
CA ALA A 118 -4.12 1.69 3.28
C ALA A 118 -4.29 0.20 3.61
N ALA A 119 -4.61 -0.13 4.87
CA ALA A 119 -4.78 -1.50 5.31
C ALA A 119 -6.04 -2.17 4.69
N ILE A 120 -7.10 -1.40 4.42
CA ILE A 120 -8.28 -1.87 3.67
C ILE A 120 -7.88 -2.35 2.26
N GLN A 121 -6.99 -1.63 1.57
CA GLN A 121 -6.53 -2.05 0.24
C GLN A 121 -5.76 -3.38 0.30
N ALA A 122 -4.94 -3.58 1.33
CA ALA A 122 -4.20 -4.82 1.53
C ALA A 122 -5.11 -6.02 1.80
N ILE A 123 -6.13 -5.84 2.66
CA ILE A 123 -7.14 -6.88 2.93
C ILE A 123 -7.90 -7.23 1.64
N ARG A 124 -8.31 -6.23 0.87
CA ARG A 124 -9.05 -6.45 -0.38
C ARG A 124 -8.24 -7.22 -1.42
N ALA A 125 -6.92 -7.04 -1.44
CA ALA A 125 -6.02 -7.75 -2.35
C ALA A 125 -5.87 -9.24 -2.03
N MET A 126 -6.12 -9.66 -0.77
CA MET A 126 -5.99 -11.06 -0.38
C MET A 126 -7.03 -11.94 -1.07
N GLN A 127 -6.56 -13.09 -1.58
CA GLN A 127 -7.34 -14.07 -2.35
C GLN A 127 -7.68 -15.33 -1.54
N SER A 128 -7.19 -15.43 -0.30
CA SER A 128 -7.35 -16.62 0.55
C SER A 128 -7.58 -16.20 2.01
N PRO A 129 -8.16 -17.06 2.86
CA PRO A 129 -8.33 -16.78 4.29
C PRO A 129 -7.02 -16.32 4.91
N THR A 130 -7.08 -15.22 5.67
CA THR A 130 -5.90 -14.47 6.08
C THR A 130 -5.86 -14.28 7.60
N TYR A 131 -4.71 -14.58 8.20
CA TYR A 131 -4.34 -14.12 9.52
C TYR A 131 -3.75 -12.72 9.39
N LEU A 132 -4.41 -11.73 9.98
CA LEU A 132 -4.03 -10.33 9.88
C LEU A 132 -3.33 -9.91 11.18
N ILE A 133 -2.09 -9.39 11.08
CA ILE A 133 -1.39 -8.76 12.21
C ILE A 133 -1.72 -7.26 12.20
N GLY A 134 -2.42 -6.81 13.25
CA GLY A 134 -3.03 -5.50 13.39
C GLY A 134 -2.60 -4.76 14.65
N GLY A 135 -2.57 -3.43 14.60
CA GLY A 135 -2.31 -2.56 15.75
C GLY A 135 -0.91 -1.94 15.78
N GLY A 136 -0.72 -1.03 16.73
CA GLY A 136 0.49 -0.21 16.87
C GLY A 136 0.20 1.11 17.61
N TYR A 137 0.88 2.16 17.17
CA TYR A 137 0.78 3.48 17.77
C TYR A 137 -0.54 4.19 17.43
N ASP A 138 -1.16 4.80 18.43
CA ASP A 138 -2.44 5.51 18.28
C ASP A 138 -2.26 6.92 17.71
N LYS A 139 -2.92 7.18 16.59
CA LYS A 139 -3.02 8.52 15.96
C LYS A 139 -4.43 9.12 16.09
N GLY A 140 -5.29 8.54 16.93
CA GLY A 140 -6.71 8.87 17.01
C GLY A 140 -7.49 8.29 15.82
N SER A 141 -7.04 7.18 15.24
CA SER A 141 -7.70 6.53 14.10
C SER A 141 -8.93 5.75 14.55
N GLU A 142 -9.97 5.77 13.73
CA GLU A 142 -11.16 4.92 13.87
C GLU A 142 -11.01 3.68 12.98
N PHE A 143 -11.53 2.54 13.44
CA PHE A 143 -11.26 1.23 12.83
C PHE A 143 -12.50 0.58 12.19
N ASP A 144 -13.64 1.26 12.21
CA ASP A 144 -14.92 0.73 11.73
C ASP A 144 -14.85 0.27 10.29
N GLU A 145 -14.39 1.14 9.39
CA GLU A 145 -14.29 0.81 7.96
C GLU A 145 -13.28 -0.30 7.69
N TRP A 146 -12.21 -0.35 8.48
CA TRP A 146 -11.18 -1.38 8.37
C TRP A 146 -11.71 -2.75 8.76
N ILE A 147 -12.45 -2.85 9.88
CA ILE A 147 -13.08 -4.11 10.32
C ILE A 147 -14.21 -4.52 9.37
N ASN A 148 -15.03 -3.58 8.91
CA ASN A 148 -16.08 -3.86 7.92
C ASN A 148 -15.50 -4.36 6.58
N ALA A 149 -14.27 -3.98 6.23
CA ALA A 149 -13.60 -4.45 5.03
C ALA A 149 -13.09 -5.91 5.12
N PHE A 150 -13.20 -6.56 6.28
CA PHE A 150 -12.73 -7.94 6.44
C PHE A 150 -13.48 -8.90 5.52
N ASP A 151 -14.79 -8.71 5.33
CA ASP A 151 -15.63 -9.41 4.33
C ASP A 151 -15.37 -10.93 4.24
N GLY A 152 -15.21 -11.59 5.40
CA GLY A 152 -14.90 -13.03 5.50
C GLY A 152 -13.48 -13.43 5.06
N LYS A 153 -12.65 -12.51 4.57
CA LYS A 153 -11.24 -12.74 4.18
C LYS A 153 -10.32 -12.84 5.39
N VAL A 154 -10.59 -12.06 6.44
CA VAL A 154 -9.81 -12.13 7.69
C VAL A 154 -10.38 -13.22 8.57
N LYS A 155 -9.62 -14.31 8.71
CA LYS A 155 -9.98 -15.48 9.53
C LYS A 155 -9.64 -15.25 11.01
N LYS A 156 -8.54 -14.55 11.28
CA LYS A 156 -8.11 -14.21 12.64
C LYS A 156 -7.35 -12.88 12.62
N LEU A 157 -7.67 -12.01 13.57
CA LEU A 157 -6.94 -10.76 13.79
C LEU A 157 -6.01 -10.91 15.00
N VAL A 158 -4.70 -10.81 14.76
CA VAL A 158 -3.66 -10.88 15.80
C VAL A 158 -3.29 -9.45 16.19
N LEU A 159 -3.75 -9.04 17.36
CA LEU A 159 -3.66 -7.67 17.87
C LEU A 159 -2.42 -7.47 18.71
N ILE A 160 -1.71 -6.38 18.42
CA ILE A 160 -0.50 -5.97 19.15
C ILE A 160 -0.44 -4.44 19.29
N GLY A 161 0.33 -3.97 20.27
CA GLY A 161 0.64 -2.56 20.45
C GLY A 161 -0.44 -1.81 21.22
N VAL A 162 -0.26 -0.49 21.33
CA VAL A 162 -1.09 0.37 22.19
C VAL A 162 -2.56 0.38 21.75
N THR A 163 -2.82 0.32 20.44
CA THR A 163 -4.20 0.34 19.89
C THR A 163 -4.94 -0.99 19.97
N ALA A 164 -4.29 -2.08 20.41
CA ALA A 164 -4.88 -3.42 20.41
C ALA A 164 -6.26 -3.48 21.10
N LYS A 165 -6.40 -2.87 22.28
CA LYS A 165 -7.67 -2.86 23.02
C LYS A 165 -8.76 -2.05 22.30
N LYS A 166 -8.43 -0.86 21.79
CA LYS A 166 -9.37 -0.02 21.02
C LYS A 166 -9.89 -0.74 19.77
N ILE A 167 -9.00 -1.46 19.08
CA ILE A 167 -9.37 -2.27 17.91
C ILE A 167 -10.31 -3.41 18.34
N ALA A 168 -9.99 -4.13 19.43
CA ALA A 168 -10.84 -5.20 19.95
C ALA A 168 -12.24 -4.70 20.34
N GLU A 169 -12.35 -3.55 21.01
CA GLU A 169 -13.63 -2.92 21.33
C GLU A 169 -14.45 -2.60 20.06
N THR A 170 -13.78 -2.17 19.00
CA THR A 170 -14.42 -1.92 17.70
C THR A 170 -14.85 -3.23 17.04
N CYS A 171 -14.03 -4.28 17.10
CA CYS A 171 -14.38 -5.62 16.65
C CYS A 171 -15.62 -6.14 17.39
N ASP A 172 -15.65 -5.98 18.70
CA ASP A 172 -16.76 -6.39 19.55
C ASP A 172 -18.06 -5.69 19.19
N ARG A 173 -18.00 -4.37 18.97
CA ARG A 173 -19.13 -3.54 18.55
C ARG A 173 -19.67 -3.90 17.17
N LEU A 174 -18.79 -4.30 16.25
CA LEU A 174 -19.16 -4.70 14.88
C LEU A 174 -19.41 -6.20 14.70
N GLY A 175 -19.27 -6.99 15.77
CA GLY A 175 -19.57 -8.42 15.78
C GLY A 175 -18.46 -9.33 15.27
N PHE A 176 -17.25 -8.81 15.02
CA PHE A 176 -16.09 -9.64 14.70
C PHE A 176 -15.46 -10.17 16.00
N LYS A 177 -15.50 -11.49 16.22
CA LYS A 177 -15.03 -12.12 17.47
C LYS A 177 -13.73 -12.90 17.34
N ASP A 178 -13.22 -13.05 16.12
CA ASP A 178 -12.02 -13.82 15.82
C ASP A 178 -10.76 -12.98 15.94
N TYR A 179 -10.43 -12.53 17.15
CA TYR A 179 -9.17 -11.86 17.45
C TYR A 179 -8.44 -12.46 18.65
N VAL A 180 -7.15 -12.18 18.75
CA VAL A 180 -6.29 -12.58 19.86
C VAL A 180 -5.27 -11.48 20.16
N PHE A 181 -4.85 -11.35 21.42
CA PHE A 181 -3.81 -10.41 21.83
C PHE A 181 -2.46 -11.10 21.93
N MET A 182 -1.41 -10.42 21.49
CA MET A 182 -0.02 -10.85 21.64
C MET A 182 0.79 -9.71 22.27
N ASP A 183 1.74 -10.06 23.13
CA ASP A 183 2.52 -9.05 23.86
C ASP A 183 3.71 -8.59 23.03
N THR A 184 4.29 -9.48 22.21
CA THR A 184 5.43 -9.17 21.35
C THR A 184 5.17 -9.44 19.88
N PHE A 185 5.91 -8.74 19.01
CA PHE A 185 5.77 -8.90 17.57
C PHE A 185 6.22 -10.29 17.10
N GLU A 186 7.20 -10.86 17.78
CA GLU A 186 7.65 -12.24 17.54
C GLU A 186 6.56 -13.25 17.91
N GLU A 187 5.89 -13.10 19.05
CA GLU A 187 4.74 -13.91 19.42
C GLU A 187 3.61 -13.82 18.39
N ALA A 188 3.32 -12.62 17.87
CA ALA A 188 2.31 -12.45 16.83
C ALA A 188 2.64 -13.23 15.55
N VAL A 189 3.90 -13.20 15.09
CA VAL A 189 4.33 -13.96 13.91
C VAL A 189 4.32 -15.47 14.18
N ASN A 190 4.79 -15.90 15.36
CA ASN A 190 4.80 -17.31 15.76
C ASN A 190 3.38 -17.86 15.90
N TYR A 191 2.46 -17.12 16.51
CA TYR A 191 1.05 -17.49 16.60
C TYR A 191 0.45 -17.74 15.21
N CYS A 192 0.72 -16.84 14.25
CA CYS A 192 0.28 -17.04 12.87
C CYS A 192 0.87 -18.32 12.26
N ALA A 193 2.15 -18.60 12.49
CA ALA A 193 2.83 -19.78 11.97
C ALA A 193 2.31 -21.10 12.56
N GLU A 194 1.85 -21.09 13.80
CA GLU A 194 1.30 -22.26 14.49
C GLU A 194 -0.14 -22.57 14.08
N HIS A 195 -0.93 -21.55 13.73
CA HIS A 195 -2.38 -21.69 13.53
C HIS A 195 -2.83 -21.58 12.08
N ALA A 196 -2.09 -20.87 11.21
CA ALA A 196 -2.39 -20.82 9.79
C ALA A 196 -2.03 -22.16 9.12
N VAL A 197 -2.85 -22.57 8.16
CA VAL A 197 -2.67 -23.85 7.45
C VAL A 197 -2.42 -23.64 5.97
N SER A 198 -1.87 -24.67 5.30
CA SER A 198 -1.56 -24.63 3.87
C SER A 198 -2.73 -24.09 3.04
N GLY A 199 -2.43 -23.12 2.17
CA GLY A 199 -3.42 -22.41 1.34
C GLY A 199 -3.95 -21.10 1.95
N GLU A 200 -3.59 -20.80 3.20
CA GLU A 200 -3.92 -19.53 3.86
C GLU A 200 -2.78 -18.51 3.75
N ASN A 201 -3.09 -17.27 4.14
CA ASN A 201 -2.13 -16.16 4.15
C ASN A 201 -1.89 -15.64 5.56
N VAL A 202 -0.71 -15.06 5.77
CA VAL A 202 -0.39 -14.17 6.89
C VAL A 202 -0.06 -12.80 6.31
N LEU A 203 -0.79 -11.78 6.75
CA LEU A 203 -0.64 -10.41 6.29
C LEU A 203 -0.26 -9.51 7.47
N LEU A 204 0.89 -8.86 7.39
CA LEU A 204 1.19 -7.69 8.22
C LEU A 204 0.59 -6.46 7.55
N SER A 205 -0.57 -5.99 8.01
CA SER A 205 -1.15 -4.71 7.56
C SER A 205 -1.80 -4.01 8.77
N PRO A 206 -1.02 -3.21 9.52
CA PRO A 206 -1.33 -2.92 10.92
C PRO A 206 -2.43 -1.88 11.14
N ALA A 207 -2.83 -1.13 10.11
CA ALA A 207 -3.71 0.05 10.19
C ALA A 207 -3.24 1.15 11.15
N CYS A 208 -2.04 1.01 11.73
CA CYS A 208 -1.45 1.90 12.72
C CYS A 208 0.01 2.20 12.42
N ALA A 209 0.48 3.35 12.88
CA ALA A 209 1.90 3.69 12.86
C ALA A 209 2.71 2.74 13.76
N SER A 210 4.02 2.68 13.55
CA SER A 210 4.90 1.71 14.22
C SER A 210 5.59 2.23 15.48
N TRP A 211 5.43 3.51 15.81
CA TRP A 211 6.31 4.25 16.72
C TRP A 211 6.26 3.83 18.19
N ASP A 212 5.28 3.03 18.58
CA ASP A 212 5.20 2.45 19.92
C ASP A 212 6.19 1.29 20.12
N MET A 213 6.51 0.55 19.04
CA MET A 213 7.35 -0.65 19.09
C MET A 213 8.60 -0.58 18.22
N PHE A 214 8.62 0.29 17.20
CA PHE A 214 9.67 0.37 16.18
C PHE A 214 9.98 1.81 15.80
N LYS A 215 11.20 2.08 15.34
CA LYS A 215 11.64 3.40 14.87
C LYS A 215 10.90 3.83 13.61
N SER A 216 10.56 2.89 12.73
CA SER A 216 9.85 3.17 11.49
C SER A 216 9.07 1.95 10.96
N TYR A 217 8.21 2.18 9.97
CA TYR A 217 7.46 1.08 9.36
C TYR A 217 8.39 0.16 8.55
N GLU A 218 9.49 0.69 8.01
CA GLU A 218 10.54 -0.08 7.35
C GLU A 218 11.21 -1.05 8.33
N GLU A 219 11.52 -0.61 9.55
CA GLU A 219 12.09 -1.49 10.58
C GLU A 219 11.13 -2.62 10.95
N ARG A 220 9.85 -2.29 11.21
CA ARG A 220 8.80 -3.28 11.46
C ARG A 220 8.67 -4.29 10.31
N GLY A 221 8.66 -3.79 9.07
CA GLY A 221 8.56 -4.60 7.87
C GLY A 221 9.77 -5.52 7.67
N ARG A 222 10.99 -5.03 7.93
CA ARG A 222 12.22 -5.84 7.88
C ARG A 222 12.18 -6.95 8.93
N ILE A 223 11.82 -6.63 10.17
CA ILE A 223 11.73 -7.62 11.26
C ILE A 223 10.70 -8.70 10.94
N PHE A 224 9.54 -8.32 10.39
CA PHE A 224 8.55 -9.31 9.92
C PHE A 224 9.13 -10.27 8.88
N LYS A 225 9.84 -9.74 7.87
CA LYS A 225 10.50 -10.57 6.85
C LYS A 225 11.52 -11.52 7.46
N GLU A 226 12.30 -11.05 8.42
CA GLU A 226 13.29 -11.87 9.12
C GLU A 226 12.65 -12.99 9.94
N LEU A 227 11.62 -12.67 10.72
CA LEU A 227 10.88 -13.64 11.53
C LEU A 227 10.21 -14.69 10.64
N ALA A 228 9.46 -14.26 9.62
CA ALA A 228 8.76 -15.15 8.71
C ALA A 228 9.71 -16.10 7.94
N ARG A 229 10.90 -15.63 7.55
CA ARG A 229 11.90 -16.46 6.86
C ARG A 229 12.58 -17.48 7.77
N LYS A 230 12.69 -17.19 9.08
CA LYS A 230 13.26 -18.09 10.09
C LYS A 230 12.31 -19.23 10.50
N LEU A 231 11.02 -19.12 10.19
CA LEU A 231 10.06 -20.19 10.47
C LEU A 231 10.44 -21.49 9.75
N PRO A 232 10.11 -22.66 10.30
CA PRO A 232 10.30 -23.95 9.63
C PRO A 232 9.50 -24.03 8.33
N ASP A 233 10.07 -24.69 7.31
CA ASP A 233 9.39 -24.96 6.04
C ASP A 233 8.18 -25.90 6.19
#